data_AF-A0A1F9SIP3-F1
#
_entry.id   AF-A0A1F9SIP3-F1
#
_cell.length_a   1.000
_cell.length_b   1.000
_cell.length_c   1.000
_cell.angle_alpha   90.00
_cell.angle_beta   90.00
_cell.angle_gamma   90.00
#
_symmetry.space_group_name_H-M   'P 1'
#
loop_
_entity.id
_entity.type
_entity.pdbx_description
1 polymer ?
#
loop_
_entity_poly.entity_id
_entity_poly.type
_entity_poly.pdbx_seq_one_letter_code
_entity_poly.pdbx_strand_id
1 'polypeptide(L)'
;MGIFFRLLWLLPVSLIVAYIGAGSLIKFVQELPHSLHPAWILPPAVAGLSAYMLYRAWRETRRAWRGEIAIPAGQSFLQAAFVYGAFGLMVFGVLSMLAPVARVGAHGATMVDIAKIREALEQRKQEAGAYPVERGDLERLTSSAAPKGLWHSWFGKYQHPKTKEIAFYDQPAASDSGKWAYINNPASPGFGSFYIDCTHENWDGHGESWSSY
;
A
#
# COMPACT_ATOMS: atom_id res chain seq x y z
N MET A 1 -12.01 -9.54 41.02
CA MET A 1 -11.95 -9.85 39.57
C MET A 1 -11.71 -8.62 38.67
N GLY A 2 -11.89 -7.36 39.13
CA GLY A 2 -11.89 -6.18 38.24
C GLY A 2 -10.54 -5.58 37.81
N ILE A 3 -9.46 -5.69 38.60
CA ILE A 3 -8.18 -5.01 38.28
C ILE A 3 -7.36 -5.79 37.26
N PHE A 4 -7.25 -7.11 37.43
CA PHE A 4 -6.50 -7.98 36.52
C PHE A 4 -7.02 -7.87 35.08
N PHE A 5 -8.35 -7.92 34.91
CA PHE A 5 -8.98 -7.76 33.60
C PHE A 5 -8.72 -6.37 32.99
N ARG A 6 -8.66 -5.32 33.82
CA ARG A 6 -8.28 -3.98 33.37
C ARG A 6 -6.84 -3.92 32.86
N LEU A 7 -5.90 -4.51 33.61
CA LEU A 7 -4.49 -4.55 33.21
C LEU A 7 -4.29 -5.32 31.91
N LEU A 8 -5.05 -6.40 31.70
CA LEU A 8 -5.00 -7.24 30.50
C LEU A 8 -5.25 -6.45 29.21
N TRP A 9 -6.16 -5.47 29.22
CA TRP A 9 -6.42 -4.62 28.05
C TRP A 9 -5.68 -3.28 28.09
N LEU A 10 -5.40 -2.69 29.27
CA LEU A 10 -4.70 -1.40 29.37
C LEU A 10 -3.28 -1.46 28.82
N LEU A 11 -2.53 -2.53 29.11
CA LEU A 11 -1.15 -2.68 28.66
C LEU A 11 -1.02 -2.70 27.13
N PRO A 12 -1.70 -3.58 26.38
CA PRO A 12 -1.56 -3.63 24.93
C PRO A 12 -2.03 -2.33 24.26
N VAL A 13 -3.12 -1.73 24.73
CA VAL A 13 -3.60 -0.44 24.22
C VAL A 13 -2.57 0.67 24.46
N SER A 14 -1.95 0.71 25.65
CA SER A 14 -0.93 1.72 25.96
C SER A 14 0.26 1.64 25.01
N LEU A 15 0.75 0.42 24.75
CA LEU A 15 1.87 0.19 23.82
C LEU A 15 1.53 0.64 22.40
N ILE A 16 0.32 0.32 21.94
CA ILE A 16 -0.17 0.71 20.62
C ILE A 16 -0.29 2.23 20.51
N VAL A 17 -0.92 2.90 21.47
CA VAL A 17 -1.08 4.37 21.43
C VAL A 17 0.27 5.07 21.51
N ALA A 18 1.22 4.54 22.29
CA ALA A 18 2.58 5.05 22.31
C ALA A 18 3.27 4.92 20.95
N TYR A 19 3.16 3.74 20.31
CA TYR A 19 3.73 3.49 18.98
C TYR A 19 3.13 4.40 17.90
N ILE A 20 1.80 4.47 17.83
CA ILE A 20 1.08 5.30 16.86
C ILE A 20 1.33 6.79 17.13
N GLY A 21 1.30 7.22 18.39
CA GLY A 21 1.57 8.60 18.78
C GLY A 21 2.98 9.04 18.40
N ALA A 22 3.98 8.20 18.66
CA ALA A 22 5.36 8.47 18.26
C ALA A 22 5.51 8.56 16.73
N GLY A 23 4.93 7.61 15.98
CA GLY A 23 4.97 7.62 14.52
C GLY A 23 4.24 8.85 13.92
N SER A 24 3.10 9.23 14.49
CA SER A 24 2.34 10.41 14.06
C SER A 24 3.10 11.71 14.33
N LEU A 25 3.78 11.81 15.47
CA LEU A 25 4.60 12.97 15.81
C LEU A 25 5.80 13.12 14.87
N ILE A 26 6.49 12.02 14.55
CA ILE A 26 7.61 12.02 13.60
C ILE A 26 7.14 12.51 12.24
N LYS A 27 6.04 11.96 11.71
CA LYS A 27 5.45 12.42 10.44
C LYS A 27 5.05 13.90 10.49
N PHE A 28 4.37 14.32 11.55
CA PHE A 28 3.97 15.71 11.72
C PHE A 28 5.16 16.67 11.68
N VAL A 29 6.27 16.32 12.34
CA VAL A 29 7.51 17.11 12.32
C VAL A 29 8.18 17.12 10.94
N GLN A 30 8.15 15.99 10.22
CA GLN A 30 8.72 15.90 8.87
C GLN A 30 7.92 16.72 7.84
N GLU A 31 6.60 16.82 8.00
CA GLU A 31 5.70 17.46 7.03
C GLU A 31 5.29 18.90 7.39
N LEU A 32 5.64 19.35 8.60
CA LEU A 32 5.45 20.70 9.12
C LEU A 32 5.87 21.85 8.18
N PRO A 33 6.95 21.75 7.36
CA PRO A 33 7.35 22.84 6.50
C PRO A 33 6.52 22.99 5.21
N HIS A 34 5.60 22.08 4.87
CA HIS A 34 5.07 22.00 3.50
C HIS A 34 3.56 22.23 3.32
N SER A 35 2.71 22.11 4.34
CA SER A 35 1.33 22.64 4.26
C SER A 35 0.58 22.58 5.60
N LEU A 36 -0.10 23.67 5.98
CA LEU A 36 -1.07 23.69 7.07
C LEU A 36 -2.43 23.17 6.58
N HIS A 37 -2.48 21.97 6.01
CA HIS A 37 -3.76 21.37 5.64
C HIS A 37 -4.51 20.88 6.90
N PRO A 38 -5.81 21.17 7.08
CA PRO A 38 -6.57 20.78 8.28
C PRO A 38 -6.53 19.28 8.60
N ALA A 39 -6.34 18.44 7.57
CA ALA A 39 -6.19 17.00 7.73
C ALA A 39 -4.97 16.60 8.58
N TRP A 40 -3.94 17.45 8.71
CA TRP A 40 -2.74 17.19 9.52
C TRP A 40 -2.94 17.46 11.01
N ILE A 41 -3.99 18.19 11.38
CA ILE A 41 -4.32 18.50 12.79
C ILE A 41 -5.07 17.32 13.43
N LEU A 42 -5.79 16.54 12.63
CA LEU A 42 -6.62 15.44 13.13
C LEU A 42 -5.79 14.33 13.83
N PRO A 43 -4.68 13.83 13.27
CA PRO A 43 -3.91 12.75 13.91
C PRO A 43 -3.31 13.15 15.27
N PRO A 44 -2.64 14.32 15.43
CA PRO A 44 -2.17 14.78 16.73
C PRO A 44 -3.29 14.95 17.76
N ALA A 45 -4.44 15.50 17.34
CA ALA A 45 -5.59 15.68 18.23
C ALA A 45 -6.17 14.34 18.71
N VAL A 46 -6.33 13.37 17.81
CA VAL A 46 -6.80 12.01 18.14
C VAL A 46 -5.80 11.28 19.04
N ALA A 47 -4.50 11.42 18.76
CA ALA A 47 -3.44 10.85 19.60
C ALA A 47 -3.44 11.47 21.00
N GLY A 48 -3.56 12.79 21.11
CA GLY A 48 -3.65 13.51 22.38
C GLY A 48 -4.87 13.11 23.22
N LEU A 49 -6.05 13.04 22.59
CA LEU A 49 -7.28 12.58 23.26
C LEU A 49 -7.14 11.13 23.74
N SER A 50 -6.58 10.25 22.92
CA SER A 50 -6.35 8.85 23.25
C SER A 50 -5.36 8.69 24.42
N ALA A 51 -4.27 9.45 24.42
CA ALA A 51 -3.29 9.48 25.49
C ALA A 51 -3.89 9.97 26.81
N TYR A 52 -4.72 11.03 26.78
CA TYR A 52 -5.42 11.54 27.96
C TYR A 52 -6.37 10.50 28.56
N MET A 53 -7.15 9.80 27.72
CA MET A 53 -8.07 8.76 28.19
C MET A 53 -7.33 7.56 28.81
N LEU A 54 -6.22 7.15 28.19
CA LEU A 54 -5.32 6.13 28.73
C LEU A 54 -4.75 6.55 30.09
N TYR A 55 -4.26 7.78 30.20
CA TYR A 55 -3.75 8.34 31.45
C TYR A 55 -4.83 8.28 32.55
N ARG A 56 -6.06 8.69 32.24
CA ARG A 56 -7.18 8.65 33.19
C ARG A 56 -7.49 7.21 33.62
N ALA A 57 -7.56 6.27 32.67
CA ALA A 57 -7.83 4.86 32.97
C ALA A 57 -6.72 4.24 33.84
N TRP A 58 -5.46 4.56 33.58
CA TRP A 58 -4.33 4.17 34.43
C TRP A 58 -4.41 4.77 35.83
N ARG A 59 -4.72 6.07 35.95
CA ARG A 59 -4.88 6.75 37.23
C ARG A 59 -5.98 6.10 38.07
N GLU A 60 -7.15 5.83 37.49
CA GLU A 60 -8.25 5.17 38.21
C GLU A 60 -7.89 3.74 38.60
N THR A 61 -7.23 2.99 37.72
CA THR A 61 -6.77 1.62 38.01
C THR A 61 -5.77 1.60 39.17
N ARG A 62 -4.85 2.56 39.23
CA ARG A 62 -3.90 2.72 40.35
C ARG A 62 -4.62 3.03 41.66
N ARG A 63 -5.60 3.94 41.64
CA ARG A 63 -6.40 4.28 42.83
C ARG A 63 -7.21 3.09 43.34
N ALA A 64 -7.79 2.31 42.43
CA ALA A 64 -8.53 1.10 42.78
C ALA A 64 -7.62 0.00 43.34
N TRP A 65 -6.41 -0.16 42.81
CA TRP A 65 -5.41 -1.08 43.39
C TRP A 65 -5.05 -0.65 44.82
N ARG A 66 -4.91 0.65 45.08
CA ARG A 66 -4.70 1.16 46.45
C ARG A 66 -5.93 1.09 47.36
N GLY A 67 -7.06 0.57 46.88
CA GLY A 67 -8.31 0.49 47.64
C GLY A 67 -8.99 1.85 47.86
N GLU A 68 -8.55 2.92 47.19
CA GLU A 68 -9.12 4.26 47.37
C GLU A 68 -10.50 4.41 46.74
N ILE A 69 -10.79 3.64 45.70
CA ILE A 69 -12.04 3.69 44.96
C ILE A 69 -12.49 2.26 44.60
N ALA A 70 -13.80 2.03 44.67
CA ALA A 70 -14.41 0.88 44.02
C ALA A 70 -14.78 1.28 42.58
N ILE A 71 -14.38 0.47 41.60
CA ILE A 71 -14.73 0.71 40.20
C ILE A 71 -16.03 -0.04 39.89
N PRO A 72 -17.13 0.65 39.55
CA PRO A 72 -18.34 -0.01 39.11
C PRO A 72 -18.09 -0.82 37.83
N ALA A 73 -18.69 -2.01 37.73
CA ALA A 73 -18.55 -2.87 36.56
C ALA A 73 -18.98 -2.16 35.25
N GLY A 74 -20.09 -1.41 35.29
CA GLY A 74 -20.58 -0.64 34.14
C GLY A 74 -19.62 0.45 33.65
N GLN A 75 -18.89 1.09 34.57
CA GLN A 75 -17.90 2.12 34.22
C GLN A 75 -16.66 1.51 33.55
N SER A 76 -16.25 0.29 33.96
CA SER A 76 -15.16 -0.44 33.29
C SER A 76 -15.54 -0.85 31.87
N PHE A 77 -16.79 -1.24 31.64
CA PHE A 77 -17.26 -1.59 30.30
C PHE A 77 -17.25 -0.38 29.36
N LEU A 78 -17.80 0.76 29.79
CA LEU A 78 -17.80 1.99 28.98
C LEU A 78 -16.38 2.48 28.67
N GLN A 79 -15.46 2.38 29.62
CA GLN A 79 -14.05 2.73 29.39
C GLN A 79 -13.39 1.80 28.39
N ALA A 80 -13.62 0.49 28.50
CA ALA A 80 -13.13 -0.47 27.52
C ALA A 80 -13.71 -0.18 26.12
N ALA A 81 -15.02 0.02 26.00
CA ALA A 81 -15.68 0.34 24.74
C ALA A 81 -15.12 1.62 24.08
N PHE A 82 -14.90 2.68 24.86
CA PHE A 82 -14.32 3.92 24.35
C PHE A 82 -12.88 3.74 23.88
N VAL A 83 -12.09 2.98 24.64
CA VAL A 83 -10.70 2.66 24.28
C VAL A 83 -10.62 1.82 23.01
N TYR A 84 -11.45 0.78 22.88
CA TYR A 84 -11.53 -0.02 21.66
C TYR A 84 -12.07 0.79 20.48
N GLY A 85 -13.01 1.71 20.71
CA GLY A 85 -13.49 2.64 19.68
C GLY A 85 -12.39 3.58 19.18
N ALA A 86 -11.64 4.21 20.09
CA ALA A 86 -10.50 5.05 19.76
C ALA A 86 -9.40 4.25 19.04
N PHE A 87 -9.13 3.02 19.47
CA PHE A 87 -8.23 2.10 18.80
C PHE A 87 -8.70 1.76 17.39
N GLY A 88 -9.99 1.43 17.20
CA GLY A 88 -10.57 1.17 15.90
C GLY A 88 -10.42 2.35 14.94
N LEU A 89 -10.65 3.57 15.42
CA LEU A 89 -10.43 4.80 14.65
C LEU A 89 -8.95 5.00 14.29
N MET A 90 -8.03 4.75 15.23
CA MET A 90 -6.59 4.83 14.97
C MET A 90 -6.13 3.79 13.95
N VAL A 91 -6.55 2.53 14.09
CA VAL A 91 -6.26 1.46 13.11
C VAL A 91 -6.80 1.83 11.74
N PHE A 92 -8.04 2.33 11.67
CA PHE A 92 -8.63 2.79 10.41
C PHE A 92 -7.81 3.95 9.79
N GLY A 93 -7.37 4.92 10.60
CA GLY A 93 -6.49 6.00 10.17
C GLY A 93 -5.14 5.49 9.65
N VAL A 94 -4.48 4.59 10.38
CA VAL A 94 -3.21 4.00 9.95
C VAL A 94 -3.37 3.17 8.68
N LEU A 95 -4.40 2.32 8.59
CA LEU A 95 -4.67 1.52 7.39
C LEU A 95 -4.98 2.40 6.18
N SER A 96 -5.72 3.49 6.35
CA SER A 96 -5.99 4.43 5.26
C SER A 96 -4.72 5.16 4.81
N MET A 97 -3.77 5.45 5.70
CA MET A 97 -2.44 5.98 5.35
C MET A 97 -1.51 4.94 4.71
N LEU A 98 -1.61 3.66 5.07
CA LEU A 98 -0.79 2.59 4.50
C LEU A 98 -1.30 2.12 3.13
N ALA A 99 -2.59 2.31 2.83
CA ALA A 99 -3.16 1.91 1.55
C ALA A 99 -2.45 2.56 0.33
N PRO A 100 -2.14 3.87 0.30
CA PRO A 100 -1.30 4.47 -0.74
C PRO A 100 0.10 3.86 -0.84
N VAL A 101 0.76 3.59 0.30
CA VAL A 101 2.11 3.00 0.32
C VAL A 101 2.12 1.60 -0.27
N ALA A 102 1.13 0.77 0.09
CA ALA A 102 0.96 -0.55 -0.50
C ALA A 102 0.71 -0.48 -2.01
N ARG A 103 -0.03 0.53 -2.48
CA ARG A 103 -0.24 0.78 -3.92
C ARG A 103 1.05 1.17 -4.63
N VAL A 104 1.84 2.08 -4.05
CA VAL A 104 3.15 2.47 -4.59
C VAL A 104 4.10 1.28 -4.64
N GLY A 105 4.12 0.43 -3.61
CA GLY A 105 4.93 -0.78 -3.59
C GLY A 105 4.56 -1.78 -4.69
N ALA A 106 3.26 -2.00 -4.91
CA ALA A 106 2.78 -2.86 -5.99
C ALA A 106 3.09 -2.29 -7.40
N HIS A 107 2.98 -0.96 -7.54
CA HIS A 107 3.36 -0.25 -8.76
C HIS A 107 4.87 -0.39 -9.05
N GLY A 108 5.72 -0.10 -8.06
CA GLY A 108 7.17 -0.23 -8.18
C GLY A 108 7.61 -1.66 -8.50
N ALA A 109 6.96 -2.67 -7.91
CA ALA A 109 7.23 -4.07 -8.26
C ALA A 109 6.92 -4.39 -9.72
N THR A 110 5.88 -3.78 -10.29
CA THR A 110 5.50 -3.95 -11.70
C THR A 110 6.51 -3.28 -12.63
N MET A 111 6.97 -2.07 -12.28
CA MET A 111 8.04 -1.38 -13.02
C MET A 111 9.35 -2.18 -13.02
N VAL A 112 9.71 -2.78 -11.88
CA VAL A 112 10.87 -3.68 -11.78
C VAL A 112 10.70 -4.91 -12.69
N ASP A 113 9.51 -5.47 -12.79
CA ASP A 113 9.25 -6.62 -13.67
C ASP A 113 9.35 -6.22 -15.16
N ILE A 114 8.83 -5.05 -15.56
CA ILE A 114 9.03 -4.49 -16.91
C ILE A 114 10.52 -4.35 -17.22
N ALA A 115 11.28 -3.72 -16.31
CA ALA A 115 12.71 -3.48 -16.50
C ALA A 115 13.49 -4.78 -16.70
N LYS A 116 13.20 -5.83 -15.91
CA LYS A 116 13.83 -7.16 -16.06
C LYS A 116 13.53 -7.81 -17.40
N ILE A 117 12.30 -7.70 -17.88
CA ILE A 117 11.92 -8.27 -19.18
C ILE A 117 12.63 -7.52 -20.31
N ARG A 118 12.70 -6.19 -20.23
CA ARG A 118 13.44 -5.36 -21.21
C ARG A 118 14.93 -5.68 -21.22
N GLU A 119 15.53 -5.87 -20.05
CA GLU A 119 16.92 -6.29 -19.92
C GLU A 119 17.14 -7.66 -20.58
N ALA A 120 16.27 -8.63 -20.31
CA ALA A 120 16.34 -9.96 -20.94
C ALA A 120 16.16 -9.91 -22.47
N LEU A 121 15.28 -9.03 -22.97
CA LEU A 121 15.09 -8.81 -24.40
C LEU A 121 16.33 -8.19 -25.06
N GLU A 122 16.96 -7.22 -24.41
CA GLU A 122 18.18 -6.60 -24.92
C GLU A 122 19.35 -7.58 -24.90
N GLN A 123 19.50 -8.37 -23.83
CA GLN A 123 20.49 -9.45 -23.77
C GLN A 123 20.28 -10.46 -24.90
N ARG A 124 19.03 -10.91 -25.11
CA ARG A 124 18.69 -11.81 -26.21
C ARG A 124 19.10 -11.25 -27.57
N LYS A 125 18.83 -9.98 -27.80
CA LYS A 125 19.18 -9.28 -29.05
C LYS A 125 20.70 -9.16 -29.20
N GLN A 126 21.45 -8.95 -28.13
CA GLN A 126 22.92 -8.98 -28.18
C GLN A 126 23.45 -10.37 -28.55
N GLU A 127 22.85 -11.43 -28.03
CA GLU A 127 23.28 -12.81 -28.26
C GLU A 127 22.91 -13.36 -29.65
N ALA A 128 21.74 -13.03 -30.18
CA ALA A 128 21.27 -13.54 -31.49
C ALA A 128 21.15 -12.50 -32.59
N GLY A 129 21.50 -11.24 -32.33
CA GLY A 129 21.44 -10.15 -33.28
C GLY A 129 20.04 -9.58 -33.54
N ALA A 130 18.99 -10.13 -32.94
CA ALA A 130 17.61 -9.67 -33.13
C ALA A 130 16.71 -9.98 -31.91
N TYR A 131 15.67 -9.17 -31.74
CA TYR A 131 14.60 -9.45 -30.78
C TYR A 131 13.73 -10.65 -31.25
N PRO A 132 13.06 -11.37 -30.32
CA PRO A 132 12.18 -12.47 -30.69
C PRO A 132 10.99 -12.00 -31.54
N VAL A 133 10.71 -12.69 -32.62
CA VAL A 133 9.51 -12.47 -33.45
C VAL A 133 8.39 -13.43 -33.07
N GLU A 134 8.79 -14.66 -32.74
CA GLU A 134 7.89 -15.76 -32.42
C GLU A 134 7.46 -15.76 -30.96
N ARG A 135 6.19 -16.08 -30.71
CA ARG A 135 5.63 -16.13 -29.36
C ARG A 135 6.38 -17.07 -28.44
N GLY A 136 6.74 -18.26 -28.93
CA GLY A 136 7.44 -19.26 -28.14
C GLY A 136 8.84 -18.82 -27.68
N ASP A 137 9.51 -17.92 -28.41
CA ASP A 137 10.81 -17.38 -28.00
C ASP A 137 10.64 -16.36 -26.87
N LEU A 138 9.63 -15.49 -26.97
CA LEU A 138 9.31 -14.52 -25.95
C LEU A 138 8.79 -15.18 -24.67
N GLU A 139 7.92 -16.18 -24.77
CA GLU A 139 7.42 -16.94 -23.62
C GLU A 139 8.55 -17.64 -22.87
N ARG A 140 9.56 -18.16 -23.57
CA ARG A 140 10.76 -18.75 -22.93
C ARG A 140 11.58 -17.71 -22.18
N LEU A 141 11.82 -16.54 -22.78
CA LEU A 141 12.57 -15.44 -22.15
C LEU A 141 11.82 -14.84 -20.95
N THR A 142 10.51 -14.71 -21.08
CA THR A 142 9.68 -14.15 -20.03
C THR A 142 9.36 -15.18 -18.95
N SER A 143 9.43 -16.49 -19.20
CA SER A 143 9.18 -17.52 -18.18
C SER A 143 10.19 -17.53 -17.02
N SER A 144 11.45 -17.13 -17.26
CA SER A 144 12.48 -16.96 -16.21
C SER A 144 12.32 -15.64 -15.44
N ALA A 145 11.78 -14.61 -16.09
CA ALA A 145 11.44 -13.30 -15.52
C ALA A 145 9.93 -13.14 -15.23
N ALA A 146 9.20 -14.26 -15.11
CA ALA A 146 7.75 -14.41 -15.27
C ALA A 146 6.94 -13.13 -15.02
N PRO A 147 6.27 -12.56 -16.06
CA PRO A 147 5.31 -11.49 -15.84
C PRO A 147 4.37 -11.91 -14.71
N LYS A 148 4.41 -11.17 -13.60
CA LYS A 148 3.48 -11.41 -12.51
C LYS A 148 2.09 -11.09 -13.03
N GLY A 149 1.09 -11.75 -12.46
CA GLY A 149 -0.29 -11.45 -12.84
C GLY A 149 -0.54 -9.97 -12.60
N LEU A 150 -0.77 -9.23 -13.68
CA LEU A 150 -1.06 -7.81 -13.59
C LEU A 150 -2.33 -7.60 -12.78
N TRP A 151 -2.36 -6.55 -11.97
CA TRP A 151 -3.49 -6.08 -11.15
C TRP A 151 -3.89 -7.02 -9.99
N HIS A 152 -3.87 -6.44 -8.78
CA HIS A 152 -4.58 -6.97 -7.62
C HIS A 152 -5.82 -6.10 -7.40
N SER A 153 -7.00 -6.71 -7.40
CA SER A 153 -8.34 -6.10 -7.35
C SER A 153 -8.66 -5.25 -6.11
N TRP A 154 -7.69 -4.91 -5.27
CA TRP A 154 -7.96 -4.48 -3.89
C TRP A 154 -8.73 -3.14 -3.78
N PHE A 155 -8.83 -2.36 -4.86
CA PHE A 155 -9.61 -1.12 -4.89
C PHE A 155 -10.48 -0.90 -6.14
N GLY A 156 -10.71 -1.94 -6.97
CA GLY A 156 -11.79 -1.96 -7.99
C GLY A 156 -11.83 -0.85 -9.05
N LYS A 157 -10.86 0.07 -9.11
CA LYS A 157 -10.89 1.20 -10.05
C LYS A 157 -10.53 0.83 -11.48
N TYR A 158 -9.81 -0.27 -11.68
CA TYR A 158 -9.34 -0.70 -13.00
C TYR A 158 -9.81 -2.13 -13.25
N GLN A 159 -10.58 -2.33 -14.33
CA GLN A 159 -11.32 -3.57 -14.60
C GLN A 159 -10.56 -4.52 -15.54
N HIS A 160 -9.28 -4.73 -15.30
CA HIS A 160 -8.54 -5.76 -16.03
C HIS A 160 -8.47 -7.06 -15.20
N PRO A 161 -8.82 -8.22 -15.78
CA PRO A 161 -8.63 -9.49 -15.10
C PRO A 161 -7.14 -9.75 -14.88
N LYS A 162 -6.80 -10.43 -13.79
CA LYS A 162 -5.41 -10.80 -13.51
C LYS A 162 -4.90 -11.72 -14.60
N THR A 163 -3.89 -11.27 -15.35
CA THR A 163 -3.34 -12.01 -16.49
C THR A 163 -1.82 -11.94 -16.55
N LYS A 164 -1.23 -12.98 -17.13
CA LYS A 164 0.19 -13.06 -17.52
C LYS A 164 0.35 -13.08 -19.04
N GLU A 165 -0.75 -12.98 -19.76
CA GLU A 165 -0.76 -13.09 -21.21
C GLU A 165 0.01 -11.93 -21.84
N ILE A 166 0.79 -12.26 -22.87
CA ILE A 166 1.48 -11.30 -23.71
C ILE A 166 0.71 -11.16 -25.02
N ALA A 167 0.23 -9.96 -25.29
CA ALA A 167 -0.36 -9.55 -26.55
C ALA A 167 0.74 -9.06 -27.51
N PHE A 168 0.64 -9.50 -28.76
CA PHE A 168 1.59 -9.21 -29.82
C PHE A 168 0.97 -8.15 -30.72
N TYR A 169 1.71 -7.08 -30.99
CA TYR A 169 1.25 -5.96 -31.79
C TYR A 169 2.23 -5.65 -32.90
N ASP A 170 1.70 -5.26 -34.06
CA ASP A 170 2.52 -4.79 -35.18
C ASP A 170 3.05 -3.37 -34.96
N GLN A 171 2.34 -2.56 -34.18
CA GLN A 171 2.69 -1.18 -33.85
C GLN A 171 2.29 -0.84 -32.41
N PRO A 172 2.96 0.13 -31.78
CA PRO A 172 2.54 0.65 -30.47
C PRO A 172 1.09 1.14 -30.54
N ALA A 173 0.23 0.48 -29.79
CA ALA A 173 -1.16 0.87 -29.62
C ALA A 173 -1.58 0.59 -28.18
N ALA A 174 -2.36 1.51 -27.62
CA ALA A 174 -3.05 1.33 -26.35
C ALA A 174 -4.49 0.89 -26.65
N SER A 175 -4.77 -0.39 -26.46
CA SER A 175 -6.10 -0.99 -26.63
C SER A 175 -6.83 -1.22 -25.30
N ASP A 176 -6.18 -0.85 -24.18
CA ASP A 176 -6.70 -1.07 -22.83
C ASP A 176 -7.06 -2.53 -22.56
N SER A 177 -6.26 -3.46 -23.09
CA SER A 177 -6.47 -4.88 -22.82
C SER A 177 -6.06 -5.27 -21.40
N GLY A 178 -5.21 -4.47 -20.75
CA GLY A 178 -4.63 -4.79 -19.44
C GLY A 178 -3.65 -5.96 -19.47
N LYS A 179 -3.16 -6.31 -20.66
CA LYS A 179 -2.16 -7.37 -20.89
C LYS A 179 -0.76 -6.78 -21.00
N TRP A 180 0.23 -7.65 -20.98
CA TRP A 180 1.59 -7.29 -21.37
C TRP A 180 1.62 -7.12 -22.89
N ALA A 181 2.15 -6.03 -23.39
CA ALA A 181 2.28 -5.76 -24.81
C ALA A 181 3.70 -5.99 -25.26
N TYR A 182 3.85 -6.60 -26.43
CA TYR A 182 5.13 -6.73 -27.10
C TYR A 182 4.99 -6.39 -28.59
N ILE A 183 5.89 -5.54 -29.10
CA ILE A 183 5.91 -5.20 -30.52
C ILE A 183 6.83 -6.17 -31.25
N ASN A 184 6.24 -7.11 -31.99
CA ASN A 184 6.96 -8.21 -32.63
C ASN A 184 7.20 -8.02 -34.13
N ASN A 185 6.80 -6.88 -34.70
CA ASN A 185 7.00 -6.58 -36.11
C ASN A 185 8.37 -5.89 -36.35
N PRO A 186 9.33 -6.54 -37.04
CA PRO A 186 10.65 -5.97 -37.30
C PRO A 186 10.66 -4.70 -38.15
N ALA A 187 9.60 -4.44 -38.92
CA ALA A 187 9.45 -3.22 -39.70
C ALA A 187 8.95 -2.04 -38.86
N SER A 188 8.50 -2.29 -37.63
CA SER A 188 7.98 -1.27 -36.72
C SER A 188 9.13 -0.50 -36.05
N PRO A 189 9.06 0.84 -35.95
CA PRO A 189 10.04 1.60 -35.18
C PRO A 189 10.02 1.24 -33.69
N GLY A 190 8.93 0.64 -33.20
CA GLY A 190 8.80 0.14 -31.84
C GLY A 190 9.22 -1.33 -31.65
N PHE A 191 9.82 -1.99 -32.65
CA PHE A 191 10.18 -3.41 -32.56
C PHE A 191 11.02 -3.72 -31.32
N GLY A 192 10.60 -4.73 -30.55
CA GLY A 192 11.24 -5.12 -29.30
C GLY A 192 10.73 -4.38 -28.05
N SER A 193 9.86 -3.37 -28.21
CA SER A 193 9.25 -2.68 -27.07
C SER A 193 8.34 -3.61 -26.28
N PHE A 194 8.42 -3.52 -24.96
CA PHE A 194 7.62 -4.31 -24.02
C PHE A 194 7.03 -3.40 -22.95
N TYR A 195 5.72 -3.32 -22.86
CA TYR A 195 5.00 -2.39 -21.97
C TYR A 195 3.71 -3.03 -21.45
N ILE A 196 2.93 -2.29 -20.67
CA ILE A 196 1.59 -2.74 -20.27
C ILE A 196 0.56 -1.99 -21.08
N ASP A 197 -0.30 -2.73 -21.78
CA ASP A 197 -1.36 -2.15 -22.61
C ASP A 197 -2.49 -1.60 -21.74
N CYS A 198 -2.29 -0.36 -21.29
CA CYS A 198 -3.22 0.36 -20.44
C CYS A 198 -2.97 1.88 -20.54
N THR A 199 -4.01 2.64 -20.85
CA THR A 199 -4.01 4.10 -20.95
C THR A 199 -4.10 4.77 -19.58
N HIS A 200 -4.43 4.02 -18.52
CA HIS A 200 -4.54 4.57 -17.19
C HIS A 200 -3.22 5.18 -16.74
N GLU A 201 -3.32 6.38 -16.17
CA GLU A 201 -2.19 7.09 -15.60
C GLU A 201 -1.57 6.28 -14.46
N ASN A 202 -0.24 6.35 -14.40
CA ASN A 202 0.52 5.91 -13.24
C ASN A 202 0.07 6.66 -11.98
N TRP A 203 -0.08 5.91 -10.88
CA TRP A 203 -0.55 6.48 -9.61
C TRP A 203 0.49 7.38 -8.93
N ASP A 204 1.75 7.33 -9.35
CA ASP A 204 2.84 8.16 -8.81
C ASP A 204 2.75 9.64 -9.18
N GLY A 205 1.75 10.05 -9.96
CA GLY A 205 1.39 11.46 -10.15
C GLY A 205 2.19 12.18 -11.22
N HIS A 206 2.91 11.45 -12.08
CA HIS A 206 3.53 12.02 -13.28
C HIS A 206 2.57 12.08 -14.47
N GLY A 207 1.39 11.44 -14.37
CA GLY A 207 0.33 11.52 -15.39
C GLY A 207 0.65 10.73 -16.67
N GLU A 208 1.63 9.83 -16.60
CA GLU A 208 2.05 9.04 -17.75
C GLU A 208 1.26 7.73 -17.79
N SER A 209 0.73 7.39 -18.95
CA SER A 209 0.03 6.13 -19.16
C SER A 209 0.97 4.94 -19.05
N TRP A 210 0.49 3.79 -18.60
CA TRP A 210 1.28 2.55 -18.65
C TRP A 210 1.73 2.18 -20.07
N SER A 211 0.93 2.55 -21.09
CA SER A 211 1.25 2.35 -22.50
C SER A 211 2.37 3.23 -23.04
N SER A 212 2.75 4.31 -22.34
CA SER A 212 3.85 5.19 -22.74
C SER A 212 5.20 4.81 -22.14
N TYR A 213 5.22 3.87 -21.20
CA TYR A 213 6.45 3.37 -20.59
C TYR A 213 7.24 2.49 -21.52
#